data_AF-A0A9E1YPH4-F1
#
_entry.id   AF-A0A9E1YPH4-F1
#
_cell.length_a   1.000
_cell.length_b   1.000
_cell.length_c   1.000
_cell.angle_alpha   90.00
_cell.angle_beta   90.00
_cell.angle_gamma   90.00
#
_symmetry.space_group_name_H-M   'P 1'
#
loop_
_entity.id
_entity.type
_entity.pdbx_description
1 polymer ?
#
loop_
_entity_poly.entity_id
_entity_poly.type
_entity_poly.pdbx_seq_one_letter_code
_entity_poly.pdbx_strand_id
1 'polypeptide(L)'
;MSDDILLRDDTDGVAHLTLNRPQQRNALSVGLMAALLDALDAIAADPKIHVVVIDANGPAFCAGHDLKEIRANPGRSNYDDLFEQCSRLMTGIVTLPKPVIASVQGIATAAGCQLVA
;
A
#
# COMPACT_ATOMS: atom_id res chain seq x y z
N MET A 1 16.47 -3.41 12.61
CA MET A 1 15.47 -2.66 11.84
C MET A 1 14.90 -3.66 10.86
N SER A 2 13.58 -3.80 10.75
CA SER A 2 12.98 -4.82 9.89
C SER A 2 13.26 -4.52 8.41
N ASP A 3 13.59 -5.55 7.64
CA ASP A 3 13.72 -5.48 6.17
C ASP A 3 12.37 -5.61 5.45
N ASP A 4 11.27 -5.69 6.22
CA ASP A 4 9.92 -5.79 5.67
C ASP A 4 9.53 -4.52 4.92
N ILE A 5 8.93 -4.71 3.74
CA ILE A 5 8.49 -3.62 2.85
C ILE A 5 7.21 -2.92 3.34
N LEU A 6 6.46 -3.56 4.23
CA LEU A 6 5.27 -3.05 4.91
C LEU A 6 5.38 -3.44 6.38
N LEU A 7 5.27 -2.46 7.28
CA LEU A 7 5.23 -2.71 8.72
C LEU A 7 3.78 -2.64 9.22
N ARG A 8 3.46 -3.45 10.22
CA ARG A 8 2.16 -3.42 10.91
C ARG A 8 2.36 -3.22 12.42
N ASP A 9 1.63 -2.28 12.99
CA ASP A 9 1.50 -2.08 14.43
C ASP A 9 0.02 -1.90 14.79
N ASP A 10 -0.47 -2.70 15.73
CA ASP A 10 -1.87 -2.68 16.14
C ASP A 10 -1.97 -2.18 17.58
N THR A 11 -2.57 -1.01 17.78
CA THR A 11 -2.70 -0.38 19.09
C THR A 11 -4.11 0.17 19.27
N ASP A 12 -4.77 -0.14 20.39
CA ASP A 12 -6.11 0.37 20.77
C ASP A 12 -7.19 0.26 19.68
N GLY A 13 -7.15 -0.85 18.91
CA GLY A 13 -8.09 -1.10 17.82
C GLY A 13 -7.80 -0.33 16.53
N VAL A 14 -6.64 0.29 16.42
CA VAL A 14 -6.14 0.93 15.19
C VAL A 14 -5.00 0.10 14.64
N ALA A 15 -5.11 -0.31 13.37
CA ALA A 15 -4.02 -0.96 12.65
C ALA A 15 -3.25 0.07 11.83
N HIS A 16 -1.99 0.30 12.19
CA HIS A 16 -1.06 1.12 11.43
C HIS A 16 -0.32 0.27 10.42
N LEU A 17 -0.50 0.56 9.13
CA LEU A 17 0.22 -0.04 8.01
C LEU A 17 1.22 0.98 7.46
N THR A 18 2.51 0.82 7.76
CA THR A 18 3.55 1.77 7.34
C THR A 18 4.29 1.29 6.10
N LEU A 19 4.18 2.03 5.00
CA LEU A 19 5.00 1.80 3.79
C LEU A 19 6.48 1.99 4.14
N ASN A 20 7.30 0.95 3.93
CA ASN A 20 8.67 0.90 4.43
C ASN A 20 9.70 0.62 3.31
N ARG A 21 9.58 1.33 2.20
CA ARG A 21 10.56 1.35 1.09
C ARG A 21 11.12 2.77 0.86
N PRO A 22 11.67 3.45 1.89
CA PRO A 22 12.00 4.87 1.82
C PRO A 22 13.03 5.21 0.74
N GLN A 23 13.98 4.31 0.45
CA GLN A 23 14.99 4.52 -0.60
C GLN A 23 14.38 4.47 -2.02
N GLN A 24 13.21 3.84 -2.18
CA GLN A 24 12.43 3.86 -3.41
C GLN A 24 11.26 4.84 -3.34
N ARG A 25 11.23 5.72 -2.33
CA ARG A 25 10.12 6.66 -2.09
C ARG A 25 8.76 5.95 -2.00
N ASN A 26 8.76 4.76 -1.41
CA ASN A 26 7.58 3.92 -1.22
C ASN A 26 6.81 3.64 -2.52
N ALA A 27 7.53 3.49 -3.63
CA ALA A 27 6.92 3.10 -4.89
C ALA A 27 6.18 1.75 -4.74
N LEU A 28 5.01 1.63 -5.39
CA LEU A 28 4.18 0.44 -5.46
C LEU A 28 4.82 -0.61 -6.37
N SER A 29 5.66 -1.44 -5.76
CA SER A 29 6.09 -2.74 -6.32
C SER A 29 4.97 -3.77 -6.25
N VAL A 30 5.06 -4.82 -7.05
CA VAL A 30 4.21 -6.02 -6.97
C VAL A 30 4.15 -6.58 -5.54
N GLY A 31 5.31 -6.68 -4.87
CA GLY A 31 5.40 -7.20 -3.50
C GLY A 31 4.68 -6.31 -2.48
N LEU A 32 4.87 -4.99 -2.55
CA LEU A 32 4.21 -4.05 -1.65
C LEU A 32 2.69 -4.04 -1.82
N MET A 33 2.19 -4.11 -3.07
CA MET A 33 0.75 -4.19 -3.32
C MET A 33 0.16 -5.50 -2.79
N ALA A 34 0.87 -6.63 -2.92
CA ALA A 34 0.45 -7.90 -2.34
C ALA A 34 0.41 -7.83 -0.80
N ALA A 35 1.45 -7.31 -0.17
CA ALA A 35 1.52 -7.17 1.29
C ALA A 35 0.38 -6.28 1.84
N LEU A 36 0.04 -5.21 1.14
CA LEU A 36 -1.10 -4.35 1.52
C LEU A 36 -2.43 -5.09 1.39
N LEU A 37 -2.65 -5.82 0.30
CA LEU A 37 -3.86 -6.64 0.12
C LEU A 37 -4.01 -7.69 1.23
N ASP A 38 -2.95 -8.46 1.51
CA ASP A 38 -2.95 -9.46 2.56
C ASP A 38 -3.24 -8.86 3.95
N ALA A 39 -2.67 -7.68 4.21
CA ALA A 39 -2.92 -6.95 5.46
C ALA A 39 -4.37 -6.46 5.56
N LEU A 40 -4.94 -5.92 4.48
CA LEU A 40 -6.33 -5.46 4.43
C LEU A 40 -7.31 -6.62 4.62
N ASP A 41 -7.07 -7.78 3.99
CA ASP A 41 -7.89 -8.98 4.17
C ASP A 41 -7.84 -9.50 5.61
N ALA A 42 -6.64 -9.56 6.20
CA ALA A 42 -6.46 -9.94 7.60
C ALA A 42 -7.17 -8.97 8.55
N ILE A 43 -7.08 -7.67 8.27
CA ILE A 43 -7.77 -6.64 9.06
C ILE A 43 -9.27 -6.78 8.89
N ALA A 44 -9.82 -6.98 7.69
CA ALA A 44 -11.26 -7.11 7.46
C ALA A 44 -11.90 -8.18 8.35
N ALA A 45 -11.20 -9.30 8.57
CA ALA A 45 -11.66 -10.42 9.38
C ALA A 45 -11.51 -10.23 10.90
N ASP A 46 -10.71 -9.27 11.37
CA ASP A 46 -10.39 -9.14 12.79
C ASP A 46 -11.36 -8.19 13.54
N PRO A 47 -12.27 -8.68 14.40
CA PRO A 47 -13.22 -7.81 15.10
C PRO A 47 -12.57 -6.83 16.10
N LYS A 48 -11.29 -6.99 16.45
CA LYS A 48 -10.57 -6.10 17.37
C LYS A 48 -10.08 -4.82 16.71
N ILE A 49 -9.91 -4.82 15.39
CA ILE A 49 -9.49 -3.64 14.64
C ILE A 49 -10.72 -2.88 14.16
N HIS A 50 -10.74 -1.58 14.38
CA HIS A 50 -11.84 -0.69 14.02
C HIS A 50 -11.47 0.29 12.92
N VAL A 51 -10.19 0.68 12.82
CA VAL A 51 -9.69 1.67 11.85
C VAL A 51 -8.34 1.21 11.31
N VAL A 52 -8.08 1.51 10.04
CA VAL A 52 -6.76 1.36 9.42
C VAL A 52 -6.16 2.74 9.19
N VAL A 53 -4.90 2.91 9.56
CA VAL A 53 -4.10 4.09 9.18
C VAL A 53 -2.97 3.61 8.27
N ILE A 54 -2.89 4.17 7.07
CA ILE A 54 -1.78 3.94 6.15
C ILE A 54 -0.78 5.09 6.34
N ASP A 55 0.39 4.76 6.88
CA ASP A 55 1.51 5.65 7.10
C ASP A 55 2.64 5.36 6.10
N ALA A 56 3.69 6.18 6.12
CA ALA A 56 4.89 5.92 5.32
C ALA A 56 6.16 6.36 6.07
N ASN A 57 7.24 5.59 5.88
CA ASN A 57 8.57 5.96 6.31
C ASN A 57 9.31 6.76 5.24
N GLY A 58 10.19 7.66 5.69
CA GLY A 58 11.06 8.45 4.83
C GLY A 58 10.39 9.68 4.21
N PRO A 59 11.04 10.29 3.20
CA PRO A 59 10.72 11.65 2.76
C PRO A 59 9.50 11.77 1.83
N ALA A 60 8.88 10.65 1.44
CA ALA A 60 7.73 10.61 0.54
C ALA A 60 6.69 9.63 1.06
N PHE A 61 5.42 9.93 0.82
CA PHE A 61 4.34 8.99 1.11
C PHE A 61 4.37 7.83 0.12
N CYS A 62 4.19 8.10 -1.17
CA CYS A 62 4.26 7.10 -2.24
C CYS A 62 4.48 7.76 -3.60
N ALA A 63 5.52 7.34 -4.32
CA ALA A 63 5.86 7.89 -5.65
C ALA A 63 5.04 7.31 -6.82
N GLY A 64 4.09 6.40 -6.57
CA GLY A 64 3.35 5.67 -7.60
C GLY A 64 3.99 4.33 -7.93
N HIS A 65 3.78 3.79 -9.14
CA HIS A 65 4.30 2.48 -9.51
C HIS A 65 5.83 2.40 -9.51
N ASP A 66 6.37 1.23 -9.16
CA ASP A 66 7.80 0.95 -9.27
C ASP A 66 8.22 0.83 -10.74
N LEU A 67 8.74 1.92 -11.29
CA LEU A 67 9.16 2.00 -12.69
C LEU A 67 10.31 1.03 -13.02
N LYS A 68 11.10 0.58 -12.04
CA LYS A 68 12.16 -0.40 -12.29
C LYS A 68 11.53 -1.76 -12.61
N GLU A 69 10.51 -2.18 -11.87
CA GLU A 69 9.79 -3.43 -12.11
C GLU A 69 9.03 -3.40 -13.44
N ILE A 70 8.39 -2.28 -13.77
CA ILE A 70 7.71 -2.08 -15.07
C ILE A 70 8.70 -2.25 -16.23
N ARG A 71 9.88 -1.61 -16.13
CA ARG A 71 10.91 -1.68 -17.20
C ARG A 71 11.58 -3.04 -17.29
N ALA A 72 11.69 -3.77 -16.18
CA ALA A 72 12.29 -5.10 -16.14
C ALA A 72 11.39 -6.17 -16.76
N ASN A 73 10.07 -5.96 -16.77
CA ASN A 73 9.08 -6.93 -17.27
C ASN A 73 8.23 -6.36 -18.41
N PRO A 74 8.84 -5.96 -19.54
CA PRO A 74 8.09 -5.37 -20.64
C PRO A 74 7.17 -6.43 -21.28
N GLY A 75 5.90 -6.09 -21.48
CA GLY A 75 4.95 -6.97 -22.12
C GLY A 75 3.53 -6.61 -21.75
N ARG A 76 2.60 -6.75 -22.70
CA ARG A 76 1.20 -6.36 -22.49
C ARG A 76 0.56 -7.13 -21.34
N SER A 77 0.74 -8.45 -21.29
CA SER A 77 0.22 -9.29 -20.21
C SER A 77 0.74 -8.85 -18.85
N ASN A 78 2.04 -8.59 -18.73
CA ASN A 78 2.65 -8.17 -17.46
C ASN A 78 2.11 -6.81 -16.98
N TYR A 79 1.87 -5.88 -17.92
CA TYR A 79 1.26 -4.60 -17.59
C TYR A 79 -0.20 -4.77 -17.17
N ASP A 80 -0.95 -5.61 -17.88
CA ASP A 80 -2.34 -5.90 -17.54
C ASP A 80 -2.44 -6.51 -16.13
N ASP A 81 -1.59 -7.49 -15.80
CA ASP A 81 -1.50 -8.11 -14.47
C ASP A 81 -1.15 -7.08 -13.38
N LEU A 82 -0.17 -6.20 -13.64
CA LEU A 82 0.24 -5.15 -12.70
C LEU A 82 -0.90 -4.17 -12.42
N PHE A 83 -1.60 -3.72 -13.46
CA PHE A 83 -2.71 -2.79 -13.33
C PHE A 83 -3.94 -3.45 -12.70
N GLU A 84 -4.17 -4.73 -12.97
CA GLU A 84 -5.21 -5.50 -12.29
C GLU A 84 -4.93 -5.60 -10.79
N GLN A 85 -3.69 -5.92 -10.39
CA GLN A 85 -3.30 -5.95 -8.98
C GLN A 85 -3.47 -4.58 -8.31
N CYS A 86 -3.07 -3.51 -8.98
CA CYS A 86 -3.28 -2.14 -8.50
C CYS A 86 -4.77 -1.83 -8.31
N SER A 87 -5.61 -2.16 -9.30
CA SER A 87 -7.06 -1.98 -9.25
C SER A 87 -7.68 -2.75 -8.08
N ARG A 88 -7.24 -3.99 -7.85
CA ARG A 88 -7.68 -4.81 -6.71
C ARG A 88 -7.31 -4.15 -5.38
N LEU A 89 -6.09 -3.64 -5.24
CA LEU A 89 -5.67 -2.92 -4.04
C LEU A 89 -6.54 -1.70 -3.78
N MET A 90 -6.74 -0.83 -4.78
CA MET A 90 -7.54 0.38 -4.61
C MET A 90 -9.00 0.04 -4.27
N THR A 91 -9.57 -0.97 -4.94
CA THR A 91 -10.92 -1.46 -4.63
C THR A 91 -10.99 -2.06 -3.23
N GLY A 92 -9.98 -2.82 -2.81
CA GLY A 92 -9.88 -3.39 -1.46
C GLY A 92 -9.88 -2.31 -0.38
N ILE A 93 -9.14 -1.22 -0.58
CA ILE A 93 -9.16 -0.05 0.32
C ILE A 93 -10.57 0.57 0.39
N VAL A 94 -11.20 0.84 -0.76
CA VAL A 94 -12.51 1.49 -0.83
C VAL A 94 -13.64 0.63 -0.25
N THR A 95 -13.56 -0.69 -0.45
CA THR A 95 -14.61 -1.64 -0.04
C THR A 95 -14.38 -2.26 1.33
N LEU A 96 -13.27 -1.92 2.00
CA LEU A 96 -12.97 -2.42 3.34
C LEU A 96 -14.14 -2.10 4.28
N PRO A 97 -14.63 -3.04 5.10
CA PRO A 97 -15.74 -2.78 6.02
C PRO A 97 -15.36 -1.89 7.21
N LYS A 98 -14.17 -1.27 7.18
CA LYS A 98 -13.57 -0.47 8.23
C LYS A 98 -13.03 0.83 7.63
N PRO A 99 -13.14 1.97 8.34
CA PRO A 99 -12.53 3.21 7.90
C PRO A 99 -11.03 3.05 7.64
N VAL A 100 -10.57 3.62 6.52
CA VAL A 100 -9.16 3.72 6.17
C VAL A 100 -8.77 5.19 6.10
N ILE A 101 -7.66 5.55 6.76
CA ILE A 101 -7.11 6.90 6.80
C ILE A 101 -5.71 6.86 6.19
N ALA A 102 -5.47 7.68 5.17
CA ALA A 102 -4.11 7.92 4.68
C ALA A 102 -3.45 9.05 5.48
N SER A 103 -2.40 8.74 6.23
CA SER A 103 -1.57 9.68 6.98
C SER A 103 -0.45 10.20 6.07
N VAL A 104 -0.77 11.19 5.24
CA VAL A 104 0.11 11.67 4.16
C VAL A 104 1.10 12.71 4.68
N GLN A 105 2.27 12.26 5.13
CA GLN A 105 3.33 13.13 5.67
C GLN A 105 4.27 13.72 4.61
N GLY A 106 4.15 13.30 3.35
CA GLY A 106 5.03 13.70 2.26
C GLY A 106 4.41 13.54 0.88
N ILE A 107 5.22 13.64 -0.16
CA ILE A 107 4.75 13.62 -1.55
C ILE A 107 4.03 12.29 -1.86
N ALA A 108 2.82 12.40 -2.42
CA ALA A 108 2.07 11.33 -3.05
C ALA A 108 1.85 11.67 -4.53
N THR A 109 2.23 10.81 -5.46
CA THR A 109 2.12 11.06 -6.92
C THR A 109 1.61 9.85 -7.68
N ALA A 110 0.92 10.10 -8.80
CA ALA A 110 0.39 9.05 -9.69
C ALA A 110 -0.44 8.01 -8.91
N ALA A 111 -0.08 6.73 -8.96
CA ALA A 111 -0.78 5.69 -8.18
C ALA A 111 -0.67 5.90 -6.65
N GLY A 112 0.31 6.68 -6.18
CA GLY A 112 0.37 7.10 -4.79
C GLY A 112 -0.76 8.05 -4.40
N CYS A 113 -1.31 8.83 -5.33
CA CYS A 113 -2.51 9.62 -5.08
C CYS A 113 -3.76 8.74 -4.97
N GLN A 114 -3.78 7.59 -5.68
CA GLN A 114 -4.92 6.65 -5.61
C GLN A 114 -5.03 5.99 -4.23
N LEU A 115 -3.93 5.83 -3.50
CA LEU A 115 -3.95 5.37 -2.10
C LEU A 115 -4.59 6.38 -1.14
N VAL A 116 -4.70 7.65 -1.54
CA VAL A 116 -5.16 8.76 -0.69
C VAL A 116 -6.60 9.15 -1.00
N ALA A 117 -7.09 8.84 -2.21
CA ALA A 117 -8.39 9.27 -2.74
C ALA A 117 -9.49 8.24 -2.47
#